data_AF-T1BAR7-F1
#
_entry.id   AF-T1BAR7-F1
#
_cell.length_a   1.000
_cell.length_b   1.000
_cell.length_c   1.000
_cell.angle_alpha   90.00
_cell.angle_beta   90.00
_cell.angle_gamma   90.00
#
_symmetry.space_group_name_H-M   'P 1'
#
loop_
_entity.id
_entity.type
_entity.pdbx_description
1 polymer ?
#
loop_
_entity_poly.entity_id
_entity_poly.type
_entity_poly.pdbx_seq_one_letter_code
_entity_poly.pdbx_strand_id
1 'polypeptide(L)'
;MGPPQRAFLPLIQSLARHYHFDIETPWVELPETVRRVLLHGSGTDSLEISYGTGNGAASKRQPFEGILPNLERRYRETESSAVRAELSRFLGVRTCVDCGGTRLNRAARWVFVGERNLPQLTALSIERALEYLGSLQLSGWRGEVATQIVREVLARLRFLGDVGLSYLTLDRSAEPSPARGAAHPPRE
;
A
#
# COMPACT_ATOMS: atom_id res chain seq x y z
N MET A 1 21.14 6.89 -12.21
CA MET A 1 20.76 5.93 -13.27
C MET A 1 20.86 4.53 -12.71
N GLY A 2 19.74 3.86 -12.46
CA GLY A 2 19.75 2.43 -12.11
C GLY A 2 20.27 1.61 -13.28
N PRO A 3 20.97 0.49 -13.04
CA PRO A 3 21.51 -0.28 -14.14
C PRO A 3 20.39 -0.75 -15.09
N PRO A 4 20.61 -0.72 -16.42
CA PRO A 4 19.66 -1.25 -17.39
C PRO A 4 19.43 -2.75 -17.15
N GLN A 5 18.29 -3.28 -17.62
CA GLN A 5 17.86 -4.69 -17.46
C GLN A 5 18.96 -5.73 -17.81
N ARG A 6 19.96 -5.35 -18.61
CA ARG A 6 21.13 -6.17 -18.97
C ARG A 6 22.17 -6.38 -17.85
N ALA A 7 22.17 -5.59 -16.77
CA ALA A 7 23.17 -5.72 -15.69
C ALA A 7 22.74 -6.63 -14.53
N PHE A 8 21.53 -7.20 -14.57
CA PHE A 8 20.98 -7.99 -13.47
C PHE A 8 21.49 -9.45 -13.46
N LEU A 9 21.73 -10.03 -14.64
CA LEU A 9 22.23 -11.41 -14.74
C LEU A 9 23.67 -11.58 -14.20
N PRO A 10 24.65 -10.70 -14.52
CA PRO A 10 25.99 -10.79 -13.94
C PRO A 10 26.01 -10.61 -12.41
N LEU A 11 25.08 -9.80 -11.90
CA LEU A 11 24.87 -9.61 -10.46
C LEU A 11 24.41 -10.91 -9.80
N ILE A 12 23.37 -11.57 -10.32
CA ILE A 12 22.89 -12.86 -9.80
C ILE A 12 23.97 -13.93 -9.89
N GLN A 13 24.72 -13.99 -11.00
CA GLN A 13 25.83 -14.92 -11.15
C GLN A 13 26.94 -14.72 -10.12
N SER A 14 27.18 -13.48 -9.71
CA SER A 14 28.14 -13.17 -8.64
C SER A 14 27.62 -13.63 -7.27
N LEU A 15 26.32 -13.49 -7.01
CA LEU A 15 25.67 -14.02 -5.80
C LEU A 15 25.68 -15.55 -5.77
N ALA A 16 25.38 -16.20 -6.90
CA ALA A 16 25.38 -17.66 -7.07
C ALA A 16 26.75 -18.26 -6.74
N ARG A 17 27.83 -17.63 -7.22
CA ARG A 17 29.21 -18.05 -6.92
C ARG A 17 29.57 -17.93 -5.44
N HIS A 18 29.08 -16.89 -4.76
CA HIS A 18 29.41 -16.65 -3.35
C HIS A 18 28.60 -17.50 -2.38
N TYR A 19 27.30 -17.65 -2.64
CA TYR A 19 26.38 -18.40 -1.78
C TYR A 19 26.16 -19.85 -2.24
N HIS A 20 26.90 -20.29 -3.27
CA HIS A 20 26.88 -21.64 -3.81
C HIS A 20 25.48 -22.17 -4.14
N PHE A 21 24.67 -21.35 -4.83
CA PHE A 21 23.36 -21.75 -5.33
C PHE A 21 23.32 -21.75 -6.86
N ASP A 22 22.44 -22.57 -7.42
CA ASP A 22 22.20 -22.61 -8.86
C ASP A 22 21.07 -21.65 -9.27
N ILE A 23 21.31 -20.92 -10.35
CA ILE A 23 20.42 -19.87 -10.88
C ILE A 23 19.21 -20.50 -11.59
N GLU A 24 19.38 -21.71 -12.12
CA GLU A 24 18.32 -22.45 -12.81
C GLU A 24 17.40 -23.19 -11.82
N THR A 25 17.75 -23.22 -10.54
CA THR A 25 16.91 -23.84 -9.51
C THR A 25 15.59 -23.05 -9.33
N PRO A 26 14.43 -23.72 -9.33
CA PRO A 26 13.15 -23.07 -9.05
C PRO A 26 13.15 -22.29 -7.74
N TRP A 27 12.54 -21.11 -7.71
CA TRP A 27 12.53 -20.23 -6.53
C TRP A 27 12.08 -20.92 -5.24
N VAL A 28 11.10 -21.83 -5.33
CA VAL A 28 10.54 -22.53 -4.17
C VAL A 28 11.55 -23.51 -3.56
N GLU A 29 12.44 -24.07 -4.38
CA GLU A 29 13.44 -25.07 -3.98
C GLU A 29 14.74 -24.42 -3.47
N LEU A 30 14.90 -23.11 -3.65
CA LEU A 30 16.05 -22.39 -3.14
C LEU A 30 16.10 -22.39 -1.60
N PRO A 31 17.30 -22.55 -1.00
CA PRO A 31 17.50 -22.42 0.44
C PRO A 31 16.92 -21.10 0.97
N GLU A 32 16.31 -21.13 2.16
CA GLU A 32 15.70 -19.94 2.75
C GLU A 32 16.71 -18.80 2.98
N THR A 33 17.94 -19.16 3.33
CA THR A 33 19.06 -18.23 3.49
C THR A 33 19.34 -17.45 2.20
N VAL A 34 19.40 -18.15 1.06
CA VAL A 34 19.63 -17.56 -0.27
C VAL A 34 18.45 -16.66 -0.66
N ARG A 35 17.21 -17.13 -0.48
CA ARG A 35 16.01 -16.30 -0.76
C ARG A 35 16.00 -15.02 0.06
N ARG A 36 16.37 -15.10 1.34
CA ARG A 36 16.45 -13.94 2.24
C ARG A 36 17.51 -12.96 1.77
N VAL A 37 18.70 -13.43 1.40
CA VAL A 37 19.78 -12.57 0.88
C VAL A 37 19.39 -11.92 -0.44
N LEU A 38 18.71 -12.64 -1.34
CA LEU A 38 18.23 -12.08 -2.60
C LEU A 38 17.21 -10.96 -2.37
N LEU A 39 16.28 -11.14 -1.43
CA LEU A 39 15.22 -10.16 -1.16
C LEU A 39 15.70 -8.97 -0.32
N HIS A 40 16.43 -9.23 0.76
CA HIS A 40 16.76 -8.24 1.80
C HIS A 40 18.23 -7.80 1.79
N GLY A 41 19.07 -8.43 0.98
CA GLY A 41 20.49 -8.11 0.87
C GLY A 41 21.38 -8.97 1.76
N SER A 42 22.69 -8.80 1.59
CA SER A 42 23.74 -9.50 2.35
C SER A 42 24.11 -8.81 3.66
N GLY A 43 23.45 -7.70 3.99
CA GLY A 43 23.77 -6.89 5.17
C GLY A 43 25.16 -6.28 5.07
N THR A 44 26.09 -6.75 5.91
CA THR A 44 27.49 -6.28 5.98
C THR A 44 28.45 -7.08 5.11
N ASP A 45 28.03 -8.25 4.62
CA ASP A 45 28.91 -9.13 3.86
C ASP A 45 29.20 -8.54 2.50
N SER A 46 30.47 -8.20 2.29
CA SER A 46 30.95 -7.55 1.07
C SER A 46 31.26 -8.59 0.00
N LEU A 47 30.48 -8.55 -1.08
CA LEU A 47 30.62 -9.46 -2.20
C LEU A 47 31.35 -8.79 -3.35
N GLU A 48 32.13 -9.59 -4.08
CA GLU A 48 32.65 -9.13 -5.37
C GLU A 48 31.53 -9.21 -6.40
N ILE A 49 30.95 -8.05 -6.73
CA ILE A 49 29.86 -7.93 -7.68
C ILE A 49 30.43 -7.50 -9.03
N SER A 50 30.24 -8.34 -10.05
CA SER A 50 30.58 -8.01 -11.42
C SER A 50 29.41 -7.29 -12.10
N TYR A 51 29.67 -6.09 -12.64
CA TYR A 51 28.73 -5.38 -13.50
C TYR A 51 29.13 -5.62 -14.96
N GLY A 52 28.20 -6.14 -15.76
CA GLY A 52 28.38 -6.25 -17.21
C GLY A 52 28.34 -4.86 -17.84
N THR A 53 29.48 -4.18 -17.92
CA THR A 53 29.64 -2.97 -18.73
C THR A 53 30.18 -3.34 -20.10
N GLY A 54 29.68 -2.68 -21.15
CA GLY A 54 29.96 -3.02 -22.56
C GLY A 54 31.43 -3.02 -22.99
N ASN A 55 32.35 -2.50 -22.16
CA ASN A 55 33.80 -2.41 -22.44
C ASN A 55 34.68 -3.20 -21.44
N GLY A 56 34.12 -4.12 -20.66
CA GLY A 56 34.87 -4.95 -19.71
C GLY A 56 34.09 -5.23 -18.43
N ALA A 57 34.37 -6.36 -17.77
CA ALA A 57 33.76 -6.70 -16.49
C ALA A 57 34.44 -5.89 -15.37
N ALA A 58 33.77 -4.85 -14.88
CA ALA A 58 34.20 -4.15 -13.67
C ALA A 58 33.64 -4.91 -12.46
N SER A 59 34.52 -5.44 -11.60
CA SER A 59 34.14 -6.01 -10.31
C SER A 59 34.33 -4.97 -9.20
N LYS A 60 33.37 -4.90 -8.28
CA LYS A 60 33.44 -4.04 -7.10
C LYS A 60 33.08 -4.85 -5.87
N ARG A 61 33.90 -4.76 -4.83
CA ARG A 61 33.54 -5.30 -3.51
C ARG A 61 32.59 -4.34 -2.81
N GLN A 62 31.35 -4.77 -2.62
CA GLN A 62 30.35 -4.02 -1.87
C GLN A 62 29.27 -4.97 -1.35
N PRO A 63 28.56 -4.59 -0.26
CA PRO A 63 27.41 -5.36 0.18
C PRO A 63 26.31 -5.32 -0.88
N PHE A 64 25.60 -6.44 -1.02
CA PHE A 64 24.42 -6.50 -1.85
C PHE A 64 23.24 -5.90 -1.07
N GLU A 65 22.65 -4.83 -1.61
CA GLU A 65 21.54 -4.10 -1.00
C GLU A 65 20.26 -4.95 -0.86
N GLY A 66 20.06 -5.96 -1.73
CA GLY A 66 18.79 -6.69 -1.82
C GLY A 66 17.87 -6.12 -2.89
N ILE A 67 16.99 -6.98 -3.44
CA ILE A 67 16.02 -6.58 -4.46
C ILE A 67 14.95 -5.66 -3.86
N LEU A 68 14.40 -5.97 -2.69
CA LEU A 68 13.31 -5.18 -2.09
C LEU A 68 13.76 -3.77 -1.69
N PRO A 69 14.89 -3.58 -0.95
CA PRO A 69 15.34 -2.24 -0.60
C PRO A 69 15.71 -1.42 -1.84
N ASN A 70 16.26 -2.07 -2.88
CA ASN A 70 16.56 -1.40 -4.14
C ASN A 70 15.29 -0.87 -4.83
N LEU A 71 14.24 -1.69 -4.94
CA LEU A 71 12.96 -1.29 -5.52
C LEU A 71 12.28 -0.19 -4.69
N GLU A 72 12.29 -0.31 -3.37
CA GLU A 72 11.73 0.68 -2.45
C GLU A 72 12.43 2.03 -2.57
N ARG A 73 13.77 2.05 -2.59
CA ARG A 73 14.57 3.27 -2.78
C ARG A 73 14.27 3.90 -4.13
N ARG A 74 14.28 3.11 -5.22
CA ARG A 74 13.99 3.61 -6.57
C ARG A 74 12.58 4.20 -6.67
N TYR A 75 11.61 3.60 -6.02
CA TYR A 75 10.25 4.12 -6.00
C TYR A 75 10.15 5.49 -5.29
N ARG A 76 10.85 5.64 -4.15
CA ARG A 76 10.87 6.90 -3.37
C ARG A 76 11.66 8.01 -4.06
N GLU A 77 12.81 7.69 -4.63
CA GLU A 77 13.77 8.69 -5.15
C GLU A 77 13.58 9.03 -6.62
N THR A 78 12.83 8.23 -7.40
CA THR A 78 12.69 8.51 -8.83
C THR A 78 11.87 9.77 -9.10
N GLU A 79 12.35 10.64 -9.97
CA GLU A 79 11.58 11.79 -10.47
C GLU A 79 10.75 11.45 -11.71
N SER A 80 10.99 10.28 -12.33
CA SER A 80 10.29 9.85 -13.53
C SER A 80 8.93 9.23 -13.20
N SER A 81 7.86 9.79 -13.77
CA SER A 81 6.50 9.26 -13.65
C SER A 81 6.36 7.86 -14.27
N ALA A 82 7.04 7.59 -15.39
CA ALA A 82 7.01 6.29 -16.05
C ALA A 82 7.62 5.18 -15.18
N VAL A 83 8.80 5.43 -14.61
CA VAL A 83 9.46 4.48 -13.69
C VAL A 83 8.62 4.27 -12.43
N ARG A 84 8.04 5.33 -11.88
CA ARG A 84 7.15 5.23 -10.72
C ARG A 84 5.92 4.36 -11.04
N ALA A 85 5.29 4.55 -12.20
CA ALA A 85 4.14 3.76 -12.60
C ALA A 85 4.46 2.27 -12.81
N GLU A 86 5.62 1.95 -13.39
CA GLU A 86 6.10 0.57 -13.53
C GLU A 86 6.30 -0.08 -12.15
N LEU A 87 6.99 0.61 -11.24
CA LEU A 87 7.28 0.10 -9.89
C LEU A 87 6.02 -0.03 -9.02
N SER A 88 5.03 0.86 -9.19
CA SER A 88 3.75 0.78 -8.49
C SER A 88 3.01 -0.54 -8.71
N ARG A 89 3.28 -1.26 -9.82
CA ARG A 89 2.65 -2.56 -10.12
C ARG A 89 3.04 -3.65 -9.13
N PHE A 90 4.16 -3.49 -8.43
CA PHE A 90 4.64 -4.44 -7.43
C PHE A 90 4.19 -4.06 -6.01
N LEU A 91 3.50 -2.93 -5.83
CA LEU A 91 3.03 -2.47 -4.53
C LEU A 91 1.62 -3.02 -4.23
N GLY A 92 1.45 -3.57 -3.04
CA GLY A 92 0.15 -3.92 -2.50
C GLY A 92 -0.35 -2.85 -1.54
N VAL A 93 -1.64 -2.51 -1.62
CA VAL A 93 -2.28 -1.64 -0.63
C VAL A 93 -2.55 -2.46 0.64
N ARG A 94 -2.12 -1.93 1.79
CA ARG A 94 -2.40 -2.51 3.10
C ARG A 94 -3.05 -1.48 4.01
N THR A 95 -3.88 -1.96 4.93
CA THR A 95 -4.47 -1.11 5.96
C THR A 95 -3.35 -0.54 6.84
N CYS A 96 -3.35 0.78 7.01
CA CYS A 96 -2.40 1.46 7.88
C CYS A 96 -2.61 0.99 9.34
N VAL A 97 -1.54 0.55 9.99
CA VAL A 97 -1.57 0.04 11.37
C VAL A 97 -1.91 1.12 12.40
N ASP A 98 -1.48 2.37 12.16
CA ASP A 98 -1.67 3.48 13.12
C ASP A 98 -3.09 4.04 13.15
N CYS A 99 -3.76 4.03 11.99
CA CYS A 99 -5.11 4.56 11.85
C CYS A 99 -6.18 3.52 11.57
N GLY A 100 -5.80 2.24 11.40
CA GLY A 100 -6.75 1.18 11.04
C GLY A 100 -7.45 1.44 9.71
N GLY A 101 -6.86 2.22 8.82
CA GLY A 101 -7.48 2.61 7.53
C GLY A 101 -8.41 3.81 7.58
N THR A 102 -8.64 4.42 8.74
CA THR A 102 -9.54 5.59 8.89
C THR A 102 -9.00 6.88 8.29
N ARG A 103 -7.70 6.96 7.97
CA ARG A 103 -7.02 8.12 7.38
C ARG A 103 -7.04 9.40 8.24
N LEU A 104 -7.45 9.29 9.50
CA LEU A 104 -7.52 10.40 10.45
C LEU A 104 -6.44 10.27 11.52
N ASN A 105 -5.99 11.41 12.05
CA ASN A 105 -5.12 11.44 13.23
C ASN A 105 -5.88 10.94 14.48
N ARG A 106 -5.16 10.65 15.57
CA ARG A 106 -5.78 10.09 16.79
C ARG A 106 -6.89 11.00 17.32
N ALA A 107 -6.63 12.29 17.51
CA ALA A 107 -7.60 13.22 18.10
C ALA A 107 -8.93 13.27 17.30
N ALA A 108 -8.86 13.35 15.97
CA ALA A 108 -10.03 13.38 15.10
C ALA A 108 -10.90 12.11 15.18
N ARG A 109 -10.31 10.96 15.51
CA ARG A 109 -11.05 9.68 15.69
C ARG A 109 -11.84 9.63 17.01
N TRP A 110 -11.51 10.49 17.96
CA TRP A 110 -12.16 10.55 19.28
C TRP A 110 -13.20 11.69 19.39
N VAL A 111 -13.60 12.28 18.25
CA VAL A 111 -14.71 13.24 18.19
C VAL A 111 -16.00 12.49 17.84
N PHE A 112 -17.00 12.60 18.71
CA PHE A 112 -18.27 11.91 18.59
C PHE A 112 -19.42 12.88 18.28
N VAL A 113 -20.32 12.45 17.41
CA VAL A 113 -21.60 13.10 17.12
C VAL A 113 -22.70 12.12 17.50
N GLY A 114 -23.35 12.36 18.63
CA GLY A 114 -24.16 11.35 19.29
C GLY A 114 -23.27 10.22 19.81
N GLU A 115 -23.57 8.98 19.43
CA GLU A 115 -22.85 7.79 19.88
C GLU A 115 -21.77 7.31 18.89
N ARG A 116 -21.64 7.95 17.72
CA ARG A 116 -20.71 7.55 16.66
C ARG A 116 -19.65 8.62 16.39
N ASN A 117 -18.43 8.18 16.11
CA ASN A 117 -17.38 9.04 15.56
C ASN A 117 -17.43 9.08 14.03
N LEU A 118 -16.62 9.95 13.43
CA LEU A 118 -16.60 10.15 11.98
C LEU A 118 -16.31 8.86 11.19
N PRO A 119 -15.26 8.07 11.50
CA PRO A 119 -15.01 6.79 10.80
C PRO A 119 -16.17 5.80 10.88
N GLN A 120 -16.81 5.69 12.05
CA GLN A 120 -17.96 4.81 12.23
C GLN A 120 -19.15 5.25 11.39
N LEU A 121 -19.36 6.56 11.22
CA LEU A 121 -20.43 7.10 10.39
C LEU A 121 -20.16 6.86 8.89
N THR A 122 -18.92 7.05 8.44
CA THR A 122 -18.56 6.86 7.03
C THR A 122 -18.52 5.41 6.59
N ALA A 123 -18.30 4.48 7.53
CA ALA A 123 -18.33 3.03 7.29
C ALA A 123 -19.76 2.45 7.24
N LEU A 124 -20.79 3.23 7.57
CA LEU A 124 -22.17 2.82 7.36
C LEU A 124 -22.50 2.83 5.87
N SER A 125 -23.40 1.94 5.45
CA SER A 125 -24.06 2.09 4.15
C SER A 125 -24.85 3.40 4.13
N ILE A 126 -25.06 3.97 2.95
CA ILE A 126 -25.85 5.19 2.77
C ILE A 126 -27.24 5.04 3.40
N GLU A 127 -27.87 3.87 3.26
CA GLU A 127 -29.15 3.54 3.92
C GLU A 127 -29.06 3.68 5.45
N ARG A 128 -28.10 3.01 6.09
CA ARG A 128 -27.91 3.08 7.55
C ARG A 128 -27.50 4.47 8.02
N ALA A 129 -26.75 5.21 7.21
CA ALA A 129 -26.38 6.58 7.51
C ALA A 129 -27.60 7.51 7.48
N LEU A 130 -28.53 7.31 6.54
CA LEU A 130 -29.81 8.03 6.49
C LEU A 130 -30.66 7.77 7.73
N GLU A 131 -30.78 6.52 8.16
CA GLU A 131 -31.50 6.13 9.38
C GLU A 131 -30.87 6.76 10.64
N TYR A 132 -29.54 6.66 10.77
CA TYR A 132 -28.83 7.21 11.91
C TYR A 132 -28.95 8.74 11.98
N LEU A 133 -28.68 9.45 10.88
CA LEU A 133 -28.76 10.91 10.86
C LEU A 133 -30.21 11.42 10.94
N GLY A 134 -31.18 10.66 10.46
CA GLY A 134 -32.61 10.99 10.59
C GLY A 134 -33.14 10.85 12.01
N SER A 135 -32.55 9.97 12.82
CA SER A 135 -32.90 9.76 14.23
C SER A 135 -32.02 10.55 15.21
N LEU A 136 -31.00 11.27 14.71
CA LEU A 136 -30.05 11.98 15.53
C LEU A 136 -30.70 13.17 16.25
N GLN A 137 -30.70 13.13 17.59
CA GLN A 137 -31.14 14.24 18.43
C GLN A 137 -29.94 14.87 19.15
N LEU A 138 -29.77 16.19 18.97
CA LEU A 138 -28.73 16.97 19.63
C LEU A 138 -29.40 18.10 20.41
N SER A 139 -29.10 18.19 21.71
CA SER A 139 -29.69 19.18 22.61
C SER A 139 -28.89 20.49 22.64
N GLY A 140 -29.60 21.61 22.83
CA GLY A 140 -29.02 22.95 23.03
C GLY A 140 -28.42 23.56 21.76
N TRP A 141 -27.51 24.51 21.94
CA TRP A 141 -26.90 25.28 20.83
C TRP A 141 -26.26 24.41 19.74
N ARG A 142 -25.74 23.23 20.11
CA ARG A 142 -25.16 22.28 19.15
C ARG A 142 -26.19 21.75 18.18
N GLY A 143 -27.41 21.48 18.64
CA GLY A 143 -28.52 21.04 17.80
C GLY A 143 -28.99 22.12 16.86
N GLU A 144 -29.10 23.36 17.34
CA GLU A 144 -29.48 24.52 16.52
C GLU A 144 -28.53 24.71 15.34
N VAL A 145 -27.22 24.70 15.59
CA VAL A 145 -26.19 24.80 14.54
C VAL A 145 -26.18 23.57 13.64
N ALA A 146 -26.30 22.37 14.21
CA ALA A 146 -26.23 21.12 13.45
C ALA A 146 -27.45 20.90 12.54
N THR A 147 -28.62 21.46 12.87
CA THR A 147 -29.88 21.22 12.14
C THR A 147 -29.74 21.49 10.65
N GLN A 148 -29.17 22.65 10.28
CA GLN A 148 -28.97 23.00 8.87
C GLN A 148 -27.96 22.07 8.20
N ILE A 149 -26.86 21.73 8.88
CA ILE A 149 -25.80 20.87 8.35
C ILE A 149 -26.33 19.44 8.11
N VAL A 150 -27.02 18.87 9.10
CA VAL A 150 -27.60 17.51 9.03
C VAL A 150 -28.63 17.44 7.91
N ARG A 151 -29.44 18.49 7.72
CA ARG A 151 -30.41 18.55 6.62
C ARG A 151 -29.74 18.45 5.25
N GLU A 152 -28.65 19.19 5.04
CA GLU A 152 -27.92 19.16 3.76
C GLU A 152 -27.19 17.82 3.54
N VAL A 153 -26.64 17.22 4.60
CA VAL A 153 -26.04 15.88 4.52
C VAL A 153 -27.09 14.84 4.16
N LEU A 154 -28.26 14.85 4.83
CA LEU A 154 -29.37 13.96 4.52
C LEU A 154 -29.86 14.13 3.07
N ALA A 155 -29.95 15.36 2.56
CA ALA A 155 -30.35 15.61 1.18
C ALA A 155 -29.39 14.95 0.16
N ARG A 156 -28.07 15.04 0.38
CA ARG A 156 -27.07 14.39 -0.49
C ARG A 156 -27.10 12.87 -0.38
N LEU A 157 -27.27 12.34 0.83
CA LEU A 157 -27.38 10.90 1.02
C LEU A 157 -28.65 10.33 0.38
N ARG A 158 -29.77 11.05 0.46
CA ARG A 158 -31.03 10.66 -0.22
C ARG A 158 -30.83 10.61 -1.73
N PHE A 159 -30.23 11.64 -2.30
CA PHE A 159 -29.89 11.65 -3.73
C PHE A 159 -29.07 10.40 -4.14
N LEU A 160 -28.05 10.02 -3.34
CA LEU A 160 -27.29 8.79 -3.62
C LEU A 160 -28.15 7.52 -3.52
N GLY A 161 -29.09 7.48 -2.56
CA GLY A 161 -30.07 6.42 -2.44
C GLY A 161 -31.01 6.32 -3.65
N ASP A 162 -31.52 7.46 -4.12
CA ASP A 162 -32.44 7.56 -5.27
C ASP A 162 -31.79 7.10 -6.58
N VAL A 163 -30.48 7.28 -6.71
CA VAL A 163 -29.68 6.79 -7.86
C VAL A 163 -29.32 5.29 -7.73
N GLY A 164 -29.72 4.64 -6.63
CA GLY A 164 -29.52 3.20 -6.40
C GLY A 164 -28.17 2.82 -5.79
N LEU A 165 -27.50 3.77 -5.11
CA LEU A 165 -26.20 3.53 -4.46
C LEU A 165 -26.33 3.27 -2.94
N SER A 166 -27.53 2.98 -2.45
CA SER A 166 -27.84 2.84 -1.01
C SER A 166 -26.97 1.84 -0.24
N TYR A 167 -26.47 0.80 -0.92
CA TYR A 167 -25.63 -0.27 -0.35
C TYR A 167 -24.16 0.12 -0.17
N LEU A 168 -23.71 1.22 -0.78
CA LEU A 168 -22.32 1.67 -0.69
C LEU A 168 -22.07 2.44 0.60
N THR A 169 -20.82 2.41 1.05
CA THR A 169 -20.32 3.19 2.18
C THR A 169 -19.60 4.45 1.68
N LEU A 170 -19.54 5.48 2.54
CA LEU A 170 -18.87 6.75 2.20
C LEU A 170 -17.35 6.65 2.26
N ASP A 171 -16.81 5.70 3.02
CA ASP A 171 -15.36 5.45 3.14
C ASP A 171 -14.77 4.63 1.98
N ARG A 172 -15.60 4.21 1.01
CA ARG A 172 -15.17 3.48 -0.17
C ARG A 172 -14.23 4.34 -1.03
N SER A 173 -13.09 3.78 -1.41
CA SER A 173 -12.19 4.42 -2.37
C SER A 173 -12.88 4.62 -3.73
N ALA A 174 -12.82 5.85 -4.24
CA ALA A 174 -13.30 6.23 -5.57
C ALA A 174 -12.32 5.88 -6.71
N GLU A 175 -11.11 5.43 -6.37
CA GLU A 175 -10.16 4.97 -7.37
C GLU A 175 -10.70 3.73 -8.09
N PRO A 176 -10.62 3.67 -9.43
CA PRO A 176 -10.87 2.43 -10.14
C PRO A 176 -9.86 1.41 -9.63
N SER A 177 -10.36 0.37 -8.96
CA SER A 177 -9.55 -0.73 -8.46
C SER A 177 -8.60 -1.17 -9.57
N PRO A 178 -7.26 -1.02 -9.43
CA PRO A 178 -6.39 -1.87 -10.22
C PRO A 178 -6.78 -3.30 -9.82
N ALA A 179 -6.90 -4.16 -10.82
CA ALA A 179 -7.50 -5.49 -10.73
C ALA A 179 -7.23 -6.18 -9.37
N ARG A 180 -8.32 -6.63 -8.76
CA ARG A 180 -8.36 -7.46 -7.56
C ARG A 180 -7.42 -8.67 -7.77
N GLY A 181 -6.25 -8.62 -7.16
CA GLY A 181 -5.20 -9.63 -7.29
C GLY A 181 -4.37 -9.77 -6.03
N ALA A 182 -5.03 -9.90 -4.87
CA ALA A 182 -4.41 -10.41 -3.63
C ALA A 182 -5.51 -10.69 -2.59
N ALA A 183 -6.32 -11.72 -2.82
CA ALA A 183 -6.95 -12.41 -1.70
C ALA A 183 -5.85 -13.24 -1.03
N HIS A 184 -5.28 -12.75 0.06
CA HIS A 184 -4.53 -13.61 0.97
C HIS A 184 -5.56 -14.16 1.97
N PRO A 185 -5.76 -15.49 2.06
CA PRO A 185 -6.63 -16.04 3.07
C PRO A 185 -6.08 -15.73 4.47
N PRO A 186 -6.94 -15.65 5.50
CA PRO A 186 -6.48 -15.53 6.87
C PRO A 186 -5.60 -16.74 7.19
N ARG A 187 -4.40 -16.47 7.73
CA ARG A 187 -3.58 -17.52 8.32
C ARG A 187 -4.19 -17.86 9.67
N GLU A 188 -4.65 -19.10 9.82
CA GLU A 188 -4.70 -19.79 11.11
C GLU A 188 -3.28 -20.04 11.63
#